data_AF-A0A9Q6F249-F1
#
_entry.id   AF-A0A9Q6F249-F1
#
_cell.length_a   1.000
_cell.length_b   1.000
_cell.length_c   1.000
_cell.angle_alpha   90.00
_cell.angle_beta   90.00
_cell.angle_gamma   90.00
#
_symmetry.space_group_name_H-M   'P 1'
#
loop_
_entity.id
_entity.type
_entity.pdbx_description
1 polymer ?
#
loop_
_entity_poly.entity_id
_entity_poly.type
_entity_poly.pdbx_seq_one_letter_code
_entity_poly.pdbx_strand_id
1 'polypeptide(L)' 'MECTKCREHIGGIVFYIRITDEKEYKEFPVHKECGEELQKKCLEHCRDMKLEKTLIFLKLYLE' A
#
# COMPACT_ATOMS: atom_id res chain seq x y z
N MET A 1 -15.80 -0.28 4.13
CA MET A 1 -14.55 -0.87 3.61
C MET A 1 -13.46 -0.66 4.65
N GLU A 2 -12.53 -1.59 4.82
CA GLU A 2 -11.43 -1.46 5.79
C GLU A 2 -10.15 -0.97 5.12
N CYS A 3 -9.37 -0.19 5.84
CA CYS A 3 -8.04 0.22 5.40
C CYS A 3 -7.09 -0.96 5.49
N THR A 4 -6.44 -1.30 4.38
CA THR A 4 -5.52 -2.44 4.30
C THR A 4 -4.35 -2.29 5.28
N LYS A 5 -3.93 -1.05 5.56
CA LYS A 5 -2.80 -0.73 6.43
C LYS A 5 -3.10 -0.86 7.92
N CYS A 6 -4.11 -0.15 8.41
CA CYS A 6 -4.42 -0.07 9.85
C CYS A 6 -5.59 -0.96 10.28
N ARG A 7 -6.30 -1.59 9.33
CA ARG A 7 -7.50 -2.44 9.55
C ARG A 7 -8.71 -1.69 10.13
N GLU A 8 -8.64 -0.38 10.26
CA GLU A 8 -9.78 0.44 10.69
C GLU A 8 -10.73 0.73 9.53
N HIS A 9 -11.98 1.05 9.86
CA HIS A 9 -13.02 1.39 8.89
C HIS A 9 -12.71 2.70 8.15
N ILE A 10 -12.87 2.70 6.83
CA ILE A 10 -12.83 3.92 6.01
C ILE A 10 -14.24 4.49 5.94
N GLY A 11 -14.53 5.45 6.83
CA GLY A 11 -15.85 6.10 6.94
C GLY A 11 -16.11 7.25 5.96
N GLY A 12 -15.21 7.49 5.01
CA GLY A 12 -15.26 8.62 4.07
C GLY A 12 -14.78 8.23 2.67
N ILE A 13 -14.10 9.17 2.00
CA ILE A 13 -13.53 8.91 0.66
C ILE A 13 -12.46 7.82 0.78
N VAL A 14 -12.63 6.76 -0.01
CA VAL A 14 -11.66 5.67 -0.12
C VAL A 14 -10.50 6.13 -1.01
N PHE A 15 -9.28 6.07 -0.48
CA PHE A 15 -8.07 6.27 -1.26
C PHE A 15 -7.50 4.91 -1.67
N TYR A 16 -7.05 4.80 -2.92
CA TYR A 16 -6.39 3.59 -3.41
C TYR A 16 -4.92 3.88 -3.63
N ILE A 17 -4.07 3.12 -2.94
CA ILE A 17 -2.63 3.11 -3.25
C ILE A 17 -2.36 1.99 -4.24
N ARG A 18 -1.62 2.31 -5.30
CA ARG A 18 -1.14 1.35 -6.30
C ARG A 18 0.35 1.10 -6.08
N ILE A 19 0.71 -0.17 -5.92
CA ILE A 19 2.11 -0.62 -5.87
C ILE A 19 2.34 -1.45 -7.13
N THR A 20 3.41 -1.14 -7.88
CA THR A 20 3.71 -1.77 -9.17
C THR A 20 5.19 -2.11 -9.28
N ASP A 21 5.50 -3.19 -10.00
CA ASP A 21 6.80 -3.39 -10.63
C ASP A 21 6.66 -3.37 -12.16
N GLU A 22 7.71 -3.72 -12.91
CA GLU A 22 7.74 -3.62 -14.39
C GLU A 22 6.62 -4.40 -15.12
N LYS A 23 5.94 -5.34 -14.46
CA LYS A 23 4.97 -6.22 -15.14
C LYS A 23 3.65 -6.38 -14.38
N GLU A 24 3.62 -6.09 -13.09
CA GLU A 24 2.45 -6.32 -12.25
C GLU A 24 2.16 -5.12 -11.35
N TYR A 25 0.88 -4.88 -11.08
CA TYR A 25 0.43 -3.90 -10.10
C TYR A 25 -0.67 -4.47 -9.21
N LYS A 26 -0.69 -4.02 -7.95
CA LYS A 26 -1.78 -4.28 -7.00
C LYS A 26 -2.27 -2.97 -6.41
N GLU A 27 -3.58 -2.91 -6.17
CA GLU A 27 -4.26 -1.75 -5.59
C GLU A 27 -4.85 -2.10 -4.22
N PHE A 28 -4.71 -1.19 -3.26
CA PHE A 28 -5.15 -1.40 -1.89
C PHE A 28 -6.00 -0.22 -1.40
N PRO A 29 -7.20 -0.47 -0.86
CA PRO A 29 -7.98 0.58 -0.21
C PRO A 29 -7.33 0.96 1.12
N VAL A 30 -7.15 2.26 1.33
CA VAL A 30 -6.53 2.86 2.51
C VAL A 30 -7.20 4.20 2.85
N HIS A 31 -7.04 4.66 4.10
CA HIS A 31 -7.28 6.07 4.40
C HIS A 31 -6.25 6.93 3.65
N LYS A 32 -6.61 8.20 3.39
CA LYS A 32 -5.71 9.16 2.72
C LYS A 32 -4.34 9.23 3.39
N GLU A 33 -4.32 9.48 4.70
CA GLU A 33 -3.08 9.62 5.49
C GLU A 33 -2.26 8.32 5.50
N CYS A 34 -2.94 7.16 5.58
CA CYS A 34 -2.29 5.86 5.47
C CYS A 34 -1.61 5.68 4.12
N GLY A 35 -2.27 6.08 3.03
CA GLY A 35 -1.76 6.03 1.67
C GLY A 35 -0.55 6.94 1.45
N GLU A 36 -0.60 8.18 1.93
CA GLU A 36 0.50 9.14 1.83
C GLU A 36 1.76 8.64 2.57
N GLU A 37 1.60 8.08 3.76
CA GLU A 37 2.73 7.51 4.52
C GLU A 37 3.31 6.25 3.83
N LEU A 38 2.45 5.41 3.26
CA LEU A 38 2.89 4.24 2.49
C LEU A 38 3.65 4.65 1.23
N GLN A 39 3.15 5.65 0.50
CA GLN A 39 3.80 6.16 -0.70
C GLN A 39 5.21 6.70 -0.38
N LYS A 40 5.34 7.48 0.70
CA LYS A 40 6.64 7.98 1.17
C LYS A 40 7.61 6.83 1.46
N LYS A 41 7.19 5.85 2.28
CA LYS A 41 8.02 4.67 2.60
C LYS A 41 8.40 3.86 1.37
N CYS A 42 7.48 3.69 0.42
CA CYS A 42 7.70 2.95 -0.81
C CYS A 42 8.77 3.64 -1.67
N LEU A 43 8.70 4.96 -1.83
CA LEU A 43 9.68 5.73 -2.61
C LEU A 43 11.07 5.75 -1.98
N GLU A 44 11.14 5.78 -0.64
CA GLU A 44 12.41 5.83 0.10
C GLU A 44 13.12 4.47 0.17
N HIS A 45 12.37 3.37 0.26
CA HIS A 45 12.95 2.05 0.60
C HIS A 45 12.72 0.95 -0.44
N CYS A 46 11.77 1.10 -1.36
CA CYS A 46 11.30 -0.02 -2.19
C CYS A 46 11.67 0.08 -3.67
N ARG A 47 12.52 1.04 -4.07
CA ARG A 47 12.85 1.31 -5.48
C ARG A 47 13.32 0.07 -6.26
N ASP A 48 14.17 -0.74 -5.64
CA ASP A 48 14.77 -1.94 -6.26
C ASP A 48 14.15 -3.25 -5.72
N MET A 49 13.04 -3.14 -4.97
CA MET A 49 12.36 -4.30 -4.40
C MET A 49 11.33 -4.86 -5.39
N LYS A 50 11.31 -6.19 -5.57
CA LYS A 50 10.24 -6.87 -6.30
C LYS A 50 8.88 -6.62 -5.62
N LEU A 51 7.79 -6.62 -6.40
CA LEU A 51 6.45 -6.33 -5.90
C LEU A 51 6.10 -7.13 -4.64
N GLU A 52 6.24 -8.45 -4.65
CA GLU A 52 5.95 -9.31 -3.49
C GLU A 52 6.69 -8.86 -2.22
N LYS A 53 7.99 -8.56 -2.32
CA LYS A 53 8.79 -8.09 -1.19
C LYS A 53 8.35 -6.71 -0.71
N THR A 54 8.02 -5.82 -1.64
CA THR A 54 7.48 -4.49 -1.31
C THR A 54 6.18 -4.61 -0.52
N LEU A 55 5.28 -5.50 -0.92
CA LEU A 55 4.00 -5.68 -0.24
C LEU A 55 4.16 -6.24 1.18
N ILE A 56 5.07 -7.20 1.38
CA ILE A 56 5.40 -7.72 2.71
C ILE A 56 6.02 -6.62 3.58
N PHE A 57 6.99 -5.88 3.04
CA PHE A 57 7.66 -4.78 3.76
C PHE A 57 6.68 -3.70 4.21
N LEU A 58 5.75 -3.30 3.33
CA LEU A 58 4.71 -2.32 3.63
C LEU A 58 3.55 -2.90 4.47
N LYS A 59 3.59 -4.20 4.82
CA LYS A 59 2.54 -4.93 5.55
C LYS A 59 1.18 -4.88 4.85
N LEU A 60 1.18 -4.84 3.52
CA LEU A 60 -0.01 -4.81 2.68
C LEU A 60 -0.46 -6.21 2.23
N TYR A 61 0.41 -7.20 2.39
CA TYR A 61 0.14 -8.60 2.12
C TYR A 61 0.40 -9.40 3.39
N LEU A 62 -0.60 -10.15 3.84
CA LEU A 62 -0.47 -11.12 4.92
C LEU A 62 -0.45 -12.50 4.26
N GLU A 63 0.56 -13.30 4.57
CA GLU A 63 0.55 -14.74 4.31
C GLU A 63 -0.62 -15.42 5.03
#